data_AF-A0A124HQB5-F1
#
_entry.id   AF-A0A124HQB5-F1
#
_cell.length_a   1.000
_cell.length_b   1.000
_cell.length_c   1.000
_cell.angle_alpha   90.00
_cell.angle_beta   90.00
_cell.angle_gamma   90.00
#
_symmetry.space_group_name_H-M   'P 1'
#
loop_
_entity.id
_entity.type
_entity.pdbx_description
1 polymer ?
#
loop_
_entity_poly.entity_id
_entity_poly.type
_entity_poly.pdbx_seq_one_letter_code
_entity_poly.pdbx_strand_id
1 'polypeptide(L)'
;MSVDRSRPPTDWPGLETAGLTLLTDGIFYGWLEHETNPFFWHWCPTYAGLPEKKKVSGGWVGAGTSAHTLVSREPLHLEPSLLWQCCGTHGFVRGGEWIPA
;
A
#
# COMPACT_ATOMS: atom_id res chain seq x y z
N MET A 1 10.26 0.29 -4.14
CA MET A 1 9.85 1.63 -3.69
C MET A 1 10.23 2.63 -4.75
N SER A 2 9.27 3.41 -5.25
CA SER A 2 9.47 4.44 -6.28
C SER A 2 9.23 5.82 -5.67
N VAL A 3 9.99 6.82 -6.13
CA VAL A 3 9.82 8.23 -5.76
C VAL A 3 9.07 9.03 -6.84
N ASP A 4 8.61 8.34 -7.88
CA ASP A 4 7.75 8.88 -8.93
C ASP A 4 6.31 8.44 -8.68
N ARG A 5 5.43 9.42 -8.44
CA ARG A 5 4.01 9.18 -8.16
C ARG A 5 3.29 8.57 -9.35
N SER A 6 3.68 8.96 -10.56
CA SER A 6 3.08 8.46 -11.80
C SER A 6 3.49 7.03 -12.13
N ARG A 7 4.42 6.45 -11.37
CA ARG A 7 4.84 5.06 -11.47
C ARG A 7 4.34 4.25 -10.27
N PRO A 8 3.07 3.79 -10.28
CA PRO A 8 2.51 2.96 -9.21
C PRO A 8 3.19 1.58 -9.12
N PRO A 9 2.95 0.82 -8.03
CA PRO A 9 3.52 -0.51 -7.84
C PRO A 9 3.29 -1.49 -9.01
N THR A 10 2.17 -1.37 -9.73
CA THR A 10 1.86 -2.19 -10.92
C THR A 10 2.90 -2.05 -12.05
N ASP A 11 3.68 -0.97 -12.05
CA ASP A 11 4.59 -0.60 -13.14
C ASP A 11 6.07 -0.77 -12.73
N TRP A 12 6.32 -1.44 -11.60
CA TRP A 12 7.66 -1.62 -11.05
C TRP A 12 8.31 -2.89 -11.62
N PRO A 13 9.44 -2.78 -12.33
CA PRO A 13 10.14 -3.93 -12.89
C PRO A 13 10.66 -4.80 -11.74
N GLY A 14 10.43 -6.11 -11.86
CA GLY A 14 10.83 -7.10 -10.86
C GLY A 14 9.92 -7.15 -9.62
N LEU A 15 8.81 -6.39 -9.59
CA LEU A 15 7.76 -6.60 -8.60
C LEU A 15 6.74 -7.58 -9.17
N GLU A 16 6.87 -8.85 -8.79
CA GLU A 16 5.91 -9.89 -9.15
C GLU A 16 4.71 -9.83 -8.21
N THR A 17 3.55 -9.47 -8.75
CA THR A 17 2.34 -9.20 -7.97
C THR A 17 1.18 -10.06 -8.45
N ALA A 18 0.41 -10.59 -7.52
CA ALA A 18 -0.83 -11.28 -7.79
C ALA A 18 -2.02 -10.39 -7.36
N GLY A 19 -2.82 -9.94 -8.33
CA GLY A 19 -4.09 -9.28 -8.07
C GLY A 19 -4.00 -7.90 -7.39
N LEU A 20 -3.14 -7.01 -7.92
CA LEU A 20 -3.11 -5.61 -7.47
C LEU A 20 -4.42 -4.88 -7.83
N THR A 21 -5.01 -4.25 -6.84
CA THR A 21 -6.24 -3.46 -6.90
C THR A 21 -5.95 -2.03 -6.46
N LEU A 22 -6.42 -1.06 -7.24
CA LEU A 22 -6.41 0.34 -6.86
C LEU A 22 -7.58 0.61 -5.92
N LEU A 23 -7.30 1.08 -4.71
CA LEU A 23 -8.35 1.45 -3.73
C LEU A 23 -8.67 2.95 -3.80
N THR A 24 -7.65 3.78 -4.00
CA THR A 24 -7.75 5.23 -4.24
C THR A 24 -6.56 5.69 -5.09
N ASP A 25 -6.55 6.94 -5.59
CA ASP A 25 -5.46 7.57 -6.36
C ASP A 25 -4.08 7.61 -5.68
N GLY A 26 -3.97 7.08 -4.46
CA GLY A 26 -2.73 6.99 -3.71
C GLY A 26 -2.60 5.72 -2.89
N ILE A 27 -3.50 4.73 -3.04
CA ILE A 27 -3.47 3.48 -2.25
C ILE A 27 -3.75 2.29 -3.15
N PHE A 28 -2.83 1.33 -3.12
CA PHE A 28 -2.95 0.03 -3.76
C PHE A 28 -2.95 -1.09 -2.73
N TYR A 29 -3.60 -2.17 -3.10
CA TYR A 29 -3.72 -3.40 -2.33
C TYR A 29 -3.46 -4.60 -3.22
N GLY A 30 -2.77 -5.62 -2.73
CA GLY A 30 -2.62 -6.87 -3.46
C GLY A 30 -1.68 -7.82 -2.76
N TRP A 31 -1.19 -8.81 -3.49
CA TRP A 31 -0.21 -9.77 -2.99
C TRP A 31 1.06 -9.70 -3.81
N LEU A 32 2.18 -9.99 -3.17
CA LEU A 32 3.37 -10.43 -3.87
C LEU A 32 3.20 -11.91 -4.18
N GLU A 33 3.69 -12.40 -5.32
CA GLU A 33 3.44 -13.80 -5.75
C GLU A 33 3.86 -14.86 -4.71
N HIS A 34 4.87 -14.55 -3.90
CA HIS A 34 5.43 -15.44 -2.88
C HIS A 34 4.91 -15.17 -1.45
N GLU A 35 4.04 -14.19 -1.26
CA GLU A 35 3.54 -13.81 0.06
C GLU A 35 2.14 -14.38 0.32
N THR A 36 1.95 -14.94 1.51
CA THR A 36 0.62 -15.43 1.94
C THR A 36 -0.29 -14.27 2.34
N ASN A 37 0.29 -13.24 2.94
CA ASN A 37 -0.42 -12.07 3.45
C ASN A 37 -0.37 -10.94 2.41
N PRO A 38 -1.41 -10.11 2.33
CA PRO A 38 -1.40 -9.00 1.41
C PRO A 38 -0.42 -7.91 1.81
N PHE A 39 -0.11 -7.08 0.83
CA PHE A 39 0.62 -5.84 0.96
C PHE A 39 -0.28 -4.66 0.60
N PHE A 40 -0.02 -3.56 1.28
CA PHE A 40 -0.58 -2.26 0.97
C PHE A 40 0.53 -1.33 0.54
N TRP A 41 0.27 -0.53 -0.49
CA TRP A 41 1.16 0.55 -0.89
C TRP A 41 0.40 1.85 -0.84
N HIS A 42 1.02 2.88 -0.27
CA HIS A 42 0.47 4.23 -0.35
C HIS A 42 1.50 5.23 -0.84
N TRP A 43 1.03 6.30 -1.46
CA TRP A 43 1.87 7.46 -1.76
C TRP A 43 2.02 8.29 -0.49
N CYS A 44 3.23 8.33 0.07
CA CYS A 44 3.56 9.10 1.24
C CYS A 44 4.14 10.46 0.83
N PRO A 45 3.48 11.60 1.06
CA PRO A 45 3.99 12.93 0.70
C PRO A 45 5.18 13.36 1.56
N THR A 46 5.33 12.77 2.74
CA THR A 46 6.31 13.13 3.78
C THR A 46 7.42 12.09 3.93
N TYR A 47 7.56 11.16 2.98
CA TYR A 47 8.38 9.95 3.15
C TYR A 47 9.78 10.25 3.71
N ALA A 48 9.94 9.98 5.00
CA ALA A 48 11.19 10.18 5.74
C ALA A 48 12.05 8.93 5.61
N GLY A 49 13.29 9.09 5.16
CA GLY A 49 14.23 7.98 4.93
C GLY A 49 15.06 8.10 3.65
N LEU A 50 14.76 9.07 2.78
CA LEU A 50 15.59 9.40 1.63
C LEU A 50 16.67 10.42 2.01
N PRO A 51 17.91 10.31 1.47
CA PRO A 51 18.93 11.36 1.58
C PRO A 51 18.34 12.71 1.17
N GLU A 52 18.76 13.83 1.78
CA GLU A 52 18.20 15.18 1.55
C GLU A 52 18.03 15.53 0.06
N LYS A 53 19.01 15.18 -0.77
CA LYS A 53 19.00 15.35 -2.25
C LYS A 53 17.98 14.50 -3.01
N LYS A 54 17.35 13.54 -2.34
CA LYS A 54 16.31 12.61 -2.80
C LYS A 54 15.01 12.78 -2.01
N LYS A 55 14.90 13.75 -1.09
CA LYS A 55 13.60 14.23 -0.59
C LYS A 55 12.87 14.91 -1.75
N VAL A 56 12.44 14.13 -2.72
CA VAL A 56 11.38 14.56 -3.63
C VAL A 56 10.07 14.52 -2.86
N SER A 57 9.09 15.26 -3.35
CA SER A 57 7.75 15.55 -2.83
C SER A 57 6.84 14.34 -2.50
N GLY A 58 7.42 13.18 -2.23
CA GLY A 58 6.78 11.97 -1.73
C GLY A 58 7.46 10.69 -2.23
N GLY A 59 6.92 9.54 -1.83
CA GLY A 59 7.35 8.24 -2.31
C GLY A 59 6.30 7.16 -2.02
N TRP A 60 6.29 6.11 -2.84
CA TRP A 60 5.45 4.93 -2.60
C TRP A 60 6.07 4.05 -1.51
N VAL A 61 5.29 3.79 -0.47
CA VAL A 61 5.69 3.02 0.71
C VAL A 61 4.82 1.79 0.83
N GLY A 62 5.46 0.62 0.92
CA GLY A 62 4.78 -0.65 1.13
C GLY A 62 4.73 -1.03 2.61
N ALA A 63 3.63 -1.65 3.03
CA ALA A 63 3.50 -2.30 4.33
C ALA A 63 2.79 -3.65 4.16
N GLY A 64 3.44 -4.72 4.60
CA GLY A 64 2.84 -6.05 4.66
C GLY A 64 1.95 -6.20 5.88
N THR A 65 0.89 -7.01 5.78
CA THR A 65 -0.06 -7.20 6.87
C THR A 65 0.15 -8.50 7.64
N SER A 66 1.39 -8.93 7.85
CA SER A 66 1.70 -10.20 8.53
C SER A 66 1.15 -10.28 9.97
N ALA A 67 0.87 -9.14 10.60
CA ALA A 67 0.25 -9.06 11.93
C ALA A 67 -1.29 -9.05 11.91
N HIS A 68 -1.92 -9.14 10.73
CA HIS A 68 -3.37 -9.07 10.57
C HIS A 68 -3.93 -10.35 9.94
N THR A 69 -5.19 -10.68 10.25
CA THR A 69 -5.89 -11.82 9.68
C THR A 69 -6.76 -11.39 8.50
N LEU A 70 -6.57 -12.04 7.36
CA LEU A 70 -7.48 -11.93 6.22
C LEU A 70 -8.77 -12.71 6.50
N VAL A 71 -9.92 -12.03 6.43
CA VAL A 71 -11.22 -12.66 6.74
C VAL A 71 -11.89 -13.22 5.49
N SER A 72 -11.85 -12.50 4.35
CA SER A 72 -12.33 -13.00 3.05
C SER A 72 -11.60 -12.35 1.89
N ARG A 73 -11.47 -13.07 0.77
CA ARG A 73 -10.96 -12.55 -0.52
C ARG A 73 -12.07 -12.11 -1.48
N GLU A 74 -13.23 -12.73 -1.41
CA GLU A 74 -14.34 -12.51 -2.35
C GLU A 74 -15.68 -12.48 -1.59
N PRO A 75 -16.27 -11.28 -1.36
CA PRO A 75 -15.67 -9.96 -1.56
C PRO A 75 -14.51 -9.72 -0.57
N LEU A 76 -13.54 -8.90 -0.95
CA LEU A 76 -12.38 -8.61 -0.10
C LEU A 76 -12.84 -8.01 1.24
N HIS A 77 -12.61 -8.72 2.34
CA HIS A 77 -12.90 -8.24 3.69
C HIS A 77 -11.65 -8.32 4.56
N LEU A 78 -11.14 -7.14 4.91
CA LEU A 78 -9.99 -6.93 5.76
C LEU A 78 -10.35 -5.88 6.82
N GLU A 79 -10.24 -6.25 8.10
CA GLU A 79 -10.36 -5.27 9.20
C GLU A 79 -9.02 -4.91 9.89
N PRO A 80 -7.88 -4.78 9.18
CA PRO A 80 -6.69 -4.21 9.76
C PRO A 80 -6.85 -2.70 9.90
N SER A 81 -6.49 -2.15 11.06
CA SER A 81 -6.30 -0.72 11.22
C SER A 81 -4.97 -0.33 10.58
N LEU A 82 -4.99 0.15 9.34
CA LEU A 82 -3.79 0.54 8.61
C LEU A 82 -3.43 1.98 8.97
N LEU A 83 -2.43 2.16 9.82
CA LEU A 83 -1.91 3.47 10.21
C LEU A 83 -0.47 3.65 9.72
N TRP A 84 -0.28 4.58 8.80
CA TRP A 84 1.07 4.99 8.35
C TRP A 84 1.54 6.22 9.12
N GLN A 85 2.34 5.98 10.17
CA GLN A 85 2.89 7.01 11.06
C GLN A 85 3.67 8.11 10.32
N CYS A 86 4.22 7.82 9.14
CA CYS A 86 4.99 8.79 8.37
C CYS A 86 4.14 9.98 7.88
N CYS A 87 2.85 9.79 7.59
CA CYS A 87 1.98 10.82 7.01
C CYS A 87 0.59 10.91 7.66
N GLY A 88 0.28 10.03 8.62
CA GLY A 88 -1.00 10.02 9.32
C GLY A 88 -2.14 9.35 8.55
N THR A 89 -1.90 8.77 7.37
CA THR A 89 -2.93 8.03 6.62
C THR A 89 -3.42 6.85 7.47
N HIS A 90 -4.72 6.84 7.76
CA HIS A 90 -5.36 5.85 8.62
C HIS A 90 -6.71 5.39 8.06
N GLY A 91 -6.95 4.07 8.03
CA GLY A 91 -8.22 3.51 7.57
C GLY A 91 -8.24 1.99 7.49
N PHE A 92 -9.24 1.47 6.78
CA PHE A 92 -9.59 0.04 6.67
C PHE A 92 -9.93 -0.33 5.22
N VAL A 93 -9.99 -1.64 4.90
CA VAL A 93 -10.44 -2.12 3.57
C VAL A 93 -11.62 -3.07 3.66
N ARG A 94 -12.80 -2.57 3.29
CA ARG A 94 -14.06 -3.30 3.41
C ARG A 94 -14.71 -3.42 2.04
N GLY A 95 -15.02 -4.64 1.62
CA GLY A 95 -15.67 -4.89 0.33
C GLY A 95 -14.84 -4.49 -0.89
N GLY A 96 -13.51 -4.44 -0.77
CA GLY A 96 -12.64 -3.95 -1.84
C GLY A 96 -12.48 -2.42 -1.89
N GLU A 97 -13.02 -1.70 -0.90
CA GLU A 97 -12.95 -0.23 -0.84
C GLU A 97 -12.15 0.25 0.38
N TRP A 98 -11.48 1.39 0.25
CA TRP A 98 -10.83 2.06 1.36
C TRP A 98 -11.82 2.89 2.18
N ILE A 99 -11.84 2.67 3.50
CA ILE A 99 -12.67 3.41 4.45
C ILE A 99 -11.76 4.20 5.40
N PRO A 100 -11.74 5.55 5.34
CA PRO A 100 -11.01 6.37 6.30
C PRO A 100 -11.46 6.12 7.74
N ALA A 101 -10.51 6.15 8.68
CA ALA A 101 -10.78 6.07 10.12
C ALA A 101 -11.13 7.43 10.75
#